data_AF-A0A812V0T4-F1
#
_entry.id   AF-A0A812V0T4-F1
#
_cell.length_a   1.000
_cell.length_b   1.000
_cell.length_c   1.000
_cell.angle_alpha   90.00
_cell.angle_beta   90.00
_cell.angle_gamma   90.00
#
_symmetry.space_group_name_H-M   'P 1'
#
loop_
_entity.id
_entity.type
_entity.pdbx_description
1 polymer ?
#
loop_
_entity_poly.entity_id
_entity_poly.type
_entity_poly.pdbx_seq_one_letter_code
_entity_poly.pdbx_strand_id
1 'polypeptide(L)'
;MSRAALVLGLGLDPLLAQRALNILEGRTYPHHPVMLQAPQESYLLEPGILTELCGLRVPAHFDCENLCNHSQWDDDRKTSLRCPFGGFRYYLNVPSRWHACHEHEAYAKSGFPYLQVSLPLIDEEYFEQVAVYQSVLRAEDSFHAMELGARWGTWGARAVALLRLRNPMPYQLFYVEHTKVHCKGLWMVMKLNNMSAHLHCTAADVPLLLHLLSSTDHLDILHADIQSAEDELLTDVQVKEAIDRSVYRVIVGTHSEDIHRRLTDVFMDWITVFNLPYGFGHCIRPLKDPNYRNAGTLPSREFWTRLRGQGCYHNTPQGMVANWDGMLILDNPHFIDATTAFSMSDLDLRIDKIRKPAGFAQGLVPQAYGGSLEGQVHIGLTVRCSAGMCWFRCYGMVWGG
;
A
#
# COMPACT_ATOMS: atom_id res chain seq x y z
N MET A 1 -44.67 -1.25 -21.84
CA MET A 1 -44.29 0.16 -21.58
C MET A 1 -42.81 0.19 -21.23
N SER A 2 -41.96 0.53 -22.20
CA SER A 2 -40.51 0.56 -22.04
C SER A 2 -40.10 1.86 -21.34
N ARG A 3 -39.39 1.75 -20.21
CA ARG A 3 -38.78 2.90 -19.53
C ARG A 3 -37.48 3.25 -20.26
N ALA A 4 -37.58 4.13 -21.25
CA ALA A 4 -36.43 4.88 -21.73
C ALA A 4 -36.11 5.94 -20.66
N ALA A 5 -35.06 5.68 -19.88
CA ALA A 5 -34.49 6.70 -19.01
C ALA A 5 -33.84 7.77 -19.90
N LEU A 6 -34.41 8.97 -19.86
CA LEU A 6 -33.87 10.16 -20.49
C LEU A 6 -32.62 10.57 -19.72
N VAL A 7 -31.45 10.05 -20.12
CA VAL A 7 -30.15 10.55 -19.65
C VAL A 7 -29.95 11.90 -20.34
N LEU A 8 -30.14 12.99 -19.59
CA LEU A 8 -29.74 14.33 -20.01
C LEU A 8 -28.21 14.36 -20.08
N GLY A 9 -27.70 14.08 -21.28
CA GLY A 9 -26.28 14.04 -21.61
C GLY A 9 -25.64 15.42 -21.53
N LEU A 10 -25.16 15.78 -20.35
CA LEU A 10 -23.85 16.43 -20.29
C LEU A 10 -22.85 15.36 -20.72
N GLY A 11 -22.59 15.28 -22.03
CA GLY A 11 -21.66 14.34 -22.63
C GLY A 11 -20.23 14.61 -22.17
N LEU A 12 -19.96 14.29 -20.90
CA LEU A 12 -18.60 14.13 -20.42
C LEU A 12 -18.01 12.98 -21.22
N ASP A 13 -16.99 13.32 -21.99
CA ASP A 13 -16.21 12.38 -22.77
C ASP A 13 -15.81 11.19 -21.86
N PRO A 14 -16.23 9.95 -22.16
CA PRO A 14 -15.82 8.77 -21.40
C PRO A 14 -14.29 8.66 -21.26
N LEU A 15 -13.54 9.31 -22.16
CA LEU A 15 -12.08 9.41 -22.11
C LEU A 15 -11.57 10.27 -20.95
N LEU A 16 -12.35 11.23 -20.43
CA LEU A 16 -11.93 12.06 -19.29
C LEU A 16 -11.89 11.27 -17.97
N ALA A 17 -12.79 10.31 -17.78
CA ALA A 17 -12.80 9.43 -16.60
C ALA A 17 -11.59 8.49 -16.53
N GLN A 18 -10.84 8.39 -17.62
CA GLN A 18 -9.65 7.54 -17.76
C GLN A 18 -8.35 8.35 -17.62
N ARG A 19 -8.39 9.55 -17.04
CA ARG A 19 -7.22 10.41 -16.89
C ARG A 19 -6.88 10.69 -15.43
N ALA A 20 -5.61 10.60 -15.11
CA ALA A 20 -5.04 10.96 -13.83
C ALA A 20 -4.63 12.44 -13.83
N LEU A 21 -4.96 13.18 -12.78
CA LEU A 21 -4.47 14.54 -12.59
C LEU A 21 -3.06 14.50 -11.97
N ASN A 22 -2.11 15.15 -12.63
CA ASN A 22 -0.82 15.50 -12.07
C ASN A 22 -0.92 16.90 -11.46
N ILE A 23 -0.93 16.97 -10.13
CA ILE A 23 -1.12 18.22 -9.38
C ILE A 23 0.08 19.16 -9.45
N LEU A 24 1.29 18.64 -9.66
CA LEU A 24 2.49 19.47 -9.83
C LEU A 24 2.39 20.27 -11.11
N GLU A 25 1.88 19.70 -12.19
CA GLU A 25 1.74 20.37 -13.48
C GLU A 25 0.40 21.07 -13.68
N GLY A 26 -0.66 20.61 -13.00
CA GLY A 26 -2.04 20.99 -13.32
C GLY A 26 -2.47 20.43 -14.68
N ARG A 27 -1.93 19.26 -15.07
CA ARG A 27 -2.20 18.57 -16.34
C ARG A 27 -2.78 17.19 -16.05
N THR A 28 -3.55 16.66 -17.00
CA THR A 28 -4.05 15.29 -16.91
C THR A 28 -3.33 14.39 -17.90
N TYR A 29 -3.08 13.15 -17.48
CA TYR A 29 -2.44 12.10 -18.26
C TYR A 29 -3.38 10.90 -18.36
N PRO A 30 -3.33 10.06 -19.41
CA PRO A 30 -4.03 8.78 -19.39
C PRO A 30 -3.63 7.98 -18.14
N HIS A 31 -4.61 7.41 -17.47
CA HIS A 31 -4.32 6.43 -16.42
C HIS A 31 -3.58 5.24 -17.02
N HIS A 32 -2.74 4.66 -16.19
CA HIS A 32 -2.11 3.41 -16.53
C HIS A 32 -3.20 2.33 -16.70
N PRO A 33 -3.20 1.50 -17.75
CA PRO A 33 -4.27 0.53 -18.03
C PRO A 33 -4.59 -0.43 -16.88
N VAL A 34 -3.61 -0.73 -16.02
CA VAL A 34 -3.79 -1.51 -14.79
C VAL A 34 -4.74 -0.80 -13.80
N MET A 35 -4.63 0.52 -13.65
CA MET A 35 -5.51 1.27 -12.75
C MET A 35 -6.96 1.27 -13.24
N LEU A 36 -7.16 1.20 -14.56
CA LEU A 36 -8.49 1.06 -15.16
C LEU A 36 -9.14 -0.30 -14.89
N GLN A 37 -8.38 -1.27 -14.37
CA GLN A 37 -8.95 -2.54 -13.92
C GLN A 37 -9.63 -2.40 -12.56
N ALA A 38 -9.38 -1.37 -11.76
CA ALA A 38 -10.10 -1.18 -10.50
C ALA A 38 -11.57 -0.77 -10.76
N PRO A 39 -12.58 -1.52 -10.28
CA PRO A 39 -13.97 -1.12 -10.41
C PRO A 39 -14.24 0.22 -9.71
N GLN A 40 -14.80 1.19 -10.45
CA GLN A 40 -15.28 2.46 -9.91
C GLN A 40 -16.73 2.31 -9.45
N GLU A 41 -16.94 1.62 -8.34
CA GLU A 41 -18.27 1.44 -7.74
C GLU A 41 -18.60 2.57 -6.75
N SER A 42 -19.88 2.68 -6.39
CA SER A 42 -20.33 3.51 -5.28
C SER A 42 -20.38 2.69 -3.99
N TYR A 43 -19.84 3.25 -2.92
CA TYR A 43 -19.76 2.60 -1.61
C TYR A 43 -20.57 3.38 -0.59
N LEU A 44 -21.05 2.69 0.45
CA LEU A 44 -21.69 3.35 1.58
C LEU A 44 -20.67 4.28 2.25
N LEU A 45 -21.08 5.52 2.48
CA LEU A 45 -20.27 6.47 3.24
C LEU A 45 -20.39 6.15 4.73
N GLU A 46 -19.26 5.89 5.36
CA GLU A 46 -19.17 5.62 6.79
C GLU A 46 -18.33 6.71 7.48
N PRO A 47 -18.91 7.51 8.39
CA PRO A 47 -18.17 8.54 9.11
C PRO A 47 -16.93 7.98 9.83
N GLY A 48 -15.76 8.49 9.49
CA GLY A 48 -14.49 8.08 10.08
C GLY A 48 -13.87 6.82 9.48
N ILE A 49 -14.43 6.29 8.39
CA ILE A 49 -13.83 5.26 7.54
C ILE A 49 -13.59 5.86 6.16
N LEU A 50 -12.32 5.98 5.79
CA LEU A 50 -11.90 6.30 4.44
C LEU A 50 -12.12 5.04 3.58
N THR A 51 -12.97 5.15 2.56
CA THR A 51 -13.13 4.10 1.55
C THR A 51 -12.19 4.39 0.40
N GLU A 52 -11.20 3.53 0.19
CA GLU A 52 -10.30 3.56 -0.96
C GLU A 52 -10.88 2.77 -2.15
N LEU A 53 -10.11 2.71 -3.25
CA LEU A 53 -10.46 1.92 -4.42
C LEU A 53 -10.74 0.45 -4.05
N CYS A 54 -11.58 -0.20 -4.84
CA CYS A 54 -12.01 -1.58 -4.62
C CYS A 54 -12.75 -1.80 -3.28
N GLY A 55 -13.27 -0.73 -2.67
CA GLY A 55 -14.06 -0.79 -1.44
C GLY A 55 -13.23 -1.08 -0.19
N LEU A 56 -11.91 -0.89 -0.26
CA LEU A 56 -11.04 -1.06 0.89
C LEU A 56 -11.38 -0.02 1.96
N ARG A 57 -11.66 -0.47 3.18
CA ARG A 57 -12.05 0.38 4.31
C ARG A 57 -10.87 0.62 5.23
N VAL A 58 -10.43 1.87 5.35
CA VAL A 58 -9.31 2.27 6.22
C VAL A 58 -9.85 3.26 7.25
N PRO A 59 -9.55 3.11 8.56
CA PRO A 59 -9.89 4.15 9.52
C PRO A 59 -9.31 5.51 9.09
N ALA A 60 -10.17 6.50 8.89
CA ALA A 60 -9.77 7.78 8.30
C ALA A 60 -8.68 8.48 9.12
N HIS A 61 -8.60 8.24 10.43
CA HIS A 61 -7.58 8.85 11.28
C HIS A 61 -6.14 8.38 11.01
N PHE A 62 -5.93 7.28 10.28
CA PHE A 62 -4.59 6.86 9.87
C PHE A 62 -4.03 7.78 8.77
N ASP A 63 -4.88 8.20 7.83
CA ASP A 63 -4.48 9.04 6.69
C ASP A 63 -4.85 10.52 6.85
N CYS A 64 -5.90 10.86 7.59
CA CYS A 64 -6.59 12.15 7.52
C CYS A 64 -6.45 13.00 8.79
N GLU A 65 -5.28 12.92 9.44
CA GLU A 65 -4.99 13.39 10.82
C GLU A 65 -5.47 14.82 11.15
N ASN A 66 -5.44 15.76 10.21
CA ASN A 66 -5.85 17.16 10.44
C ASN A 66 -7.35 17.35 10.78
N LEU A 67 -8.17 16.31 10.67
CA LEU A 67 -9.62 16.35 10.92
C LEU A 67 -10.01 15.86 12.33
N CYS A 68 -9.03 15.55 13.18
CA CYS A 68 -9.21 15.17 14.57
C CYS A 68 -9.79 16.30 15.44
N ASN A 69 -11.12 16.41 15.54
CA ASN A 69 -11.77 17.09 16.66
C ASN A 69 -12.56 16.13 17.58
N HIS A 70 -12.65 14.83 17.24
CA HIS A 70 -13.18 13.79 18.14
C HIS A 70 -12.63 12.40 17.74
N SER A 71 -12.04 11.67 18.68
CA SER A 71 -11.81 10.24 18.54
C SER A 71 -13.09 9.50 18.95
N GLN A 72 -13.86 9.01 17.98
CA GLN A 72 -15.06 8.17 18.25
C GLN A 72 -14.71 6.72 18.68
N TRP A 73 -13.45 6.45 19.06
CA TRP A 73 -12.91 5.09 19.22
C TRP A 73 -12.05 4.88 20.48
N ASP A 74 -12.00 5.86 21.40
CA ASP A 74 -11.35 5.72 22.72
C ASP A 74 -12.27 6.30 23.81
N ASP A 75 -13.23 5.49 24.27
CA ASP A 75 -14.19 5.87 25.32
C ASP A 75 -13.52 6.12 26.69
N ASP A 76 -12.29 5.60 26.88
CA ASP A 76 -11.62 5.59 28.18
C ASP A 76 -10.77 6.85 28.46
N ARG A 77 -10.64 7.77 27.49
CA ARG A 77 -9.85 9.01 27.66
C ARG A 77 -10.69 10.27 27.45
N LYS A 78 -11.46 10.62 28.48
CA LYS A 78 -12.12 11.95 28.62
C LYS A 78 -11.14 13.13 28.80
N THR A 79 -9.83 12.91 28.75
CA THR A 79 -8.84 13.98 28.83
C THR A 79 -8.47 14.45 27.44
N SER A 80 -8.59 15.76 27.21
CA SER A 80 -8.43 16.54 25.98
C SER A 80 -7.05 16.46 25.28
N LEU A 81 -6.52 15.26 25.05
CA LEU A 81 -5.40 15.07 24.13
C LEU A 81 -5.96 15.08 22.70
N ARG A 82 -5.86 16.24 22.06
CA ARG A 82 -6.08 16.44 20.62
C ARG A 82 -5.33 15.34 19.85
N CYS A 83 -6.09 14.42 19.28
CA CYS A 83 -5.62 13.32 18.42
C CYS A 83 -4.62 12.35 19.11
N PRO A 84 -5.10 11.26 19.76
CA PRO A 84 -4.24 10.30 20.47
C PRO A 84 -3.27 9.51 19.58
N PHE A 85 -3.23 9.78 18.27
CA PHE A 85 -2.41 9.08 17.29
C PHE A 85 -1.59 10.06 16.44
N GLY A 86 -0.80 10.92 17.12
CA GLY A 86 0.48 11.51 16.73
C GLY A 86 0.61 12.21 15.37
N GLY A 87 1.22 13.42 15.37
CA GLY A 87 1.53 14.38 14.28
C GLY A 87 2.06 13.88 12.92
N PHE A 88 1.55 12.78 12.40
CA PHE A 88 1.83 12.18 11.11
C PHE A 88 1.26 13.02 9.96
N ARG A 89 2.03 14.07 9.65
CA ARG A 89 1.92 14.89 8.44
C ARG A 89 2.23 14.14 7.13
N TYR A 90 2.16 12.80 7.09
CA TYR A 90 2.40 12.02 5.88
C TYR A 90 1.45 12.42 4.76
N TYR A 91 0.18 12.62 5.13
CA TYR A 91 -0.87 13.25 4.34
C TYR A 91 -0.46 14.52 3.59
N LEU A 92 0.41 15.34 4.18
CA LEU A 92 0.85 16.60 3.55
C LEU A 92 1.94 16.36 2.49
N ASN A 93 2.63 15.22 2.53
CA ASN A 93 3.73 14.93 1.62
C ASN A 93 3.27 14.11 0.40
N VAL A 94 2.14 13.39 0.51
CA VAL A 94 1.60 12.53 -0.56
C VAL A 94 0.28 13.11 -1.09
N PRO A 95 0.29 13.78 -2.26
CA PRO A 95 -0.88 14.43 -2.85
C PRO A 95 -2.13 13.55 -3.04
N SER A 96 -1.97 12.27 -3.36
CA SER A 96 -3.07 11.32 -3.55
C SER A 96 -3.77 11.03 -2.23
N ARG A 97 -3.02 10.81 -1.13
CA ARG A 97 -3.55 10.74 0.24
C ARG A 97 -4.23 12.03 0.62
N TRP A 98 -3.58 13.15 0.32
CA TRP A 98 -4.13 14.50 0.49
C TRP A 98 -5.54 14.61 -0.09
N HIS A 99 -5.67 14.28 -1.37
CA HIS A 99 -6.93 14.31 -2.10
C HIS A 99 -7.98 13.37 -1.51
N ALA A 100 -7.63 12.13 -1.22
CA ALA A 100 -8.56 11.12 -0.69
C ALA A 100 -9.24 11.58 0.61
N CYS A 101 -8.52 12.19 1.55
CA CYS A 101 -9.14 12.67 2.78
C CYS A 101 -10.06 13.87 2.59
N HIS A 102 -9.71 14.81 1.70
CA HIS A 102 -10.60 15.94 1.43
C HIS A 102 -11.84 15.52 0.66
N GLU A 103 -11.71 14.56 -0.25
CA GLU A 103 -12.86 13.95 -0.90
C GLU A 103 -13.78 13.29 0.14
N HIS A 104 -13.22 12.44 1.03
CA HIS A 104 -13.98 11.84 2.13
C HIS A 104 -14.68 12.89 3.01
N GLU A 105 -13.98 13.95 3.40
CA GLU A 105 -14.54 15.03 4.21
C GLU A 105 -15.68 15.77 3.49
N ALA A 106 -15.51 16.06 2.19
CA ALA A 106 -16.52 16.70 1.38
C ALA A 106 -17.79 15.83 1.31
N TYR A 107 -17.63 14.51 1.09
CA TYR A 107 -18.76 13.58 1.14
C TYR A 107 -19.41 13.56 2.53
N ALA A 108 -18.64 13.44 3.61
CA ALA A 108 -19.16 13.45 4.99
C ALA A 108 -19.98 14.71 5.30
N LYS A 109 -19.53 15.88 4.84
CA LYS A 109 -20.23 17.16 5.03
C LYS A 109 -21.44 17.34 4.12
N SER A 110 -21.45 16.70 2.95
CA SER A 110 -22.55 16.81 1.99
C SER A 110 -23.85 16.14 2.47
N GLY A 111 -23.75 15.17 3.37
CA GLY A 111 -24.88 14.33 3.80
C GLY A 111 -25.28 13.25 2.78
N PHE A 112 -24.50 13.05 1.71
CA PHE A 112 -24.75 11.94 0.79
C PHE A 112 -24.49 10.59 1.45
N PRO A 113 -25.36 9.57 1.24
CA PRO A 113 -25.19 8.26 1.84
C PRO A 113 -24.16 7.38 1.10
N TYR A 114 -23.78 7.76 -0.12
CA TYR A 114 -22.82 7.02 -0.94
C TYR A 114 -21.72 7.95 -1.43
N LEU A 115 -20.54 7.38 -1.62
CA LEU A 115 -19.40 8.02 -2.27
C LEU A 115 -18.93 7.17 -3.45
N GLN A 116 -18.39 7.82 -4.47
CA GLN A 116 -17.67 7.16 -5.55
C GLN A 116 -16.20 7.55 -5.43
N VAL A 117 -15.32 6.56 -5.30
CA VAL A 117 -13.89 6.79 -5.11
C VAL A 117 -13.25 7.13 -6.46
N SER A 118 -12.48 8.21 -6.52
CA SER A 118 -11.72 8.56 -7.72
C SER A 118 -10.52 7.63 -7.90
N LEU A 119 -10.08 7.45 -9.15
CA LEU A 119 -8.75 6.90 -9.39
C LEU A 119 -7.67 7.84 -8.83
N PRO A 120 -6.47 7.35 -8.45
CA PRO A 120 -5.50 8.13 -7.72
C PRO A 120 -4.89 9.25 -8.58
N LEU A 121 -4.46 10.32 -7.92
CA LEU A 121 -3.63 11.34 -8.55
C LEU A 121 -2.25 10.79 -8.89
N ILE A 122 -1.53 11.46 -9.79
CA ILE A 122 -0.13 11.13 -10.05
C ILE A 122 0.75 11.78 -8.99
N ASP A 123 1.38 10.94 -8.18
CA ASP A 123 2.45 11.23 -7.24
C ASP A 123 3.35 9.99 -7.06
N GLU A 124 4.15 9.92 -5.99
CA GLU A 124 5.04 8.78 -5.74
C GLU A 124 4.28 7.46 -5.51
N GLU A 125 3.18 7.47 -4.74
CA GLU A 125 2.37 6.26 -4.46
C GLU A 125 1.68 5.70 -5.72
N TYR A 126 1.45 6.52 -6.74
CA TYR A 126 0.78 6.10 -7.97
C TYR A 126 1.44 4.88 -8.63
N PHE A 127 2.77 4.89 -8.72
CA PHE A 127 3.53 3.84 -9.40
C PHE A 127 3.59 2.55 -8.56
N GLU A 128 3.66 2.68 -7.23
CA GLU A 128 3.55 1.54 -6.32
C GLU A 128 2.19 0.88 -6.46
N GLN A 129 1.11 1.66 -6.50
CA GLN A 129 -0.23 1.13 -6.67
C GLN A 129 -0.40 0.43 -8.03
N VAL A 130 0.16 1.00 -9.11
CA VAL A 130 0.21 0.34 -10.42
C VAL A 130 0.92 -1.01 -10.33
N ALA A 131 2.11 -1.06 -9.71
CA ALA A 131 2.88 -2.29 -9.58
C ALA A 131 2.18 -3.34 -8.70
N VAL A 132 1.55 -2.93 -7.60
CA VAL A 132 0.76 -3.81 -6.73
C VAL A 132 -0.42 -4.40 -7.49
N TYR A 133 -1.20 -3.57 -8.18
CA TYR A 133 -2.35 -4.05 -8.96
C TYR A 133 -1.92 -4.94 -10.12
N GLN A 134 -0.79 -4.64 -10.74
CA GLN A 134 -0.26 -5.47 -11.80
C GLN A 134 0.13 -6.85 -11.27
N SER A 135 0.77 -6.94 -10.09
CA SER A 135 1.07 -8.23 -9.44
C SER A 135 -0.20 -9.05 -9.16
N VAL A 136 -1.29 -8.41 -8.74
CA VAL A 136 -2.60 -9.09 -8.52
C VAL A 136 -3.20 -9.64 -9.81
N LEU A 137 -3.14 -8.86 -10.90
CA LEU A 137 -3.67 -9.28 -12.20
C LEU A 137 -2.84 -10.40 -12.84
N ARG A 138 -1.55 -10.46 -12.50
CA ARG A 138 -0.59 -11.46 -12.99
C ARG A 138 -0.64 -12.78 -12.21
N ALA A 139 -1.01 -12.75 -10.93
CA ALA A 139 -1.00 -13.92 -10.07
C ALA A 139 -1.83 -15.08 -10.64
N GLU A 140 -1.33 -16.30 -10.46
CA GLU A 140 -1.96 -17.56 -10.85
C GLU A 140 -2.01 -18.49 -9.64
N ASP A 141 -3.10 -19.24 -9.48
CA ASP A 141 -3.35 -20.24 -8.41
C ASP A 141 -3.45 -19.69 -6.97
N SER A 142 -2.54 -18.81 -6.54
CA SER A 142 -2.53 -18.12 -5.24
C SER A 142 -1.82 -16.77 -5.32
N PHE A 143 -2.09 -15.87 -4.36
CA PHE A 143 -1.42 -14.57 -4.26
C PHE A 143 -0.72 -14.37 -2.91
N HIS A 144 0.59 -14.17 -2.90
CA HIS A 144 1.37 -13.96 -1.68
C HIS A 144 2.07 -12.59 -1.71
N ALA A 145 1.85 -11.79 -0.68
CA ALA A 145 2.46 -10.47 -0.54
C ALA A 145 3.14 -10.29 0.82
N MET A 146 4.27 -9.58 0.82
CA MET A 146 4.99 -9.22 2.03
C MET A 146 5.27 -7.72 2.04
N GLU A 147 5.05 -7.07 3.18
CA GLU A 147 5.49 -5.69 3.41
C GLU A 147 6.42 -5.61 4.61
N LEU A 148 7.58 -4.98 4.40
CA LEU A 148 8.53 -4.61 5.44
C LEU A 148 8.36 -3.12 5.71
N GLY A 149 8.02 -2.75 6.95
CA GLY A 149 7.58 -1.39 7.28
C GLY A 149 6.14 -1.13 6.88
N ALA A 150 5.28 -2.11 7.14
CA ALA A 150 3.91 -2.16 6.63
C ALA A 150 3.01 -0.99 7.07
N ARG A 151 3.38 -0.27 8.14
CA ARG A 151 2.54 0.73 8.77
C ARG A 151 1.18 0.13 9.14
N TRP A 152 0.10 0.45 8.43
CA TRP A 152 -1.23 -0.17 8.61
C TRP A 152 -1.62 -1.16 7.49
N GLY A 153 -0.64 -1.68 6.74
CA GLY A 153 -0.80 -2.76 5.75
C GLY A 153 -1.33 -2.29 4.39
N THR A 154 -0.95 -1.08 3.98
CA THR A 154 -1.50 -0.38 2.81
C THR A 154 -1.53 -1.22 1.54
N TRP A 155 -0.39 -1.80 1.16
CA TRP A 155 -0.18 -2.34 -0.18
C TRP A 155 -0.81 -3.73 -0.36
N GLY A 156 -0.65 -4.63 0.60
CA GLY A 156 -1.27 -5.94 0.69
C GLY A 156 -2.78 -5.83 0.89
N ALA A 157 -3.27 -4.82 1.65
CA ALA A 157 -4.71 -4.59 1.77
C ALA A 157 -5.31 -4.13 0.43
N ARG A 158 -4.66 -3.18 -0.26
CA ARG A 158 -5.02 -2.76 -1.63
C ARG A 158 -4.98 -3.92 -2.60
N ALA A 159 -3.94 -4.77 -2.52
CA ALA A 159 -3.78 -5.93 -3.36
C ALA A 159 -4.96 -6.91 -3.19
N VAL A 160 -5.28 -7.30 -1.96
CA VAL A 160 -6.38 -8.24 -1.68
C VAL A 160 -7.74 -7.64 -2.01
N ALA A 161 -7.94 -6.32 -1.83
CA ALA A 161 -9.16 -5.65 -2.25
C ALA A 161 -9.38 -5.77 -3.77
N LEU A 162 -8.35 -5.55 -4.59
CA LEU A 162 -8.43 -5.79 -6.03
C LEU A 162 -8.58 -7.28 -6.37
N LEU A 163 -7.81 -8.15 -5.70
CA LEU A 163 -7.80 -9.60 -5.91
C LEU A 163 -9.21 -10.17 -5.82
N ARG A 164 -9.97 -9.80 -4.77
CA ARG A 164 -11.35 -10.25 -4.56
C ARG A 164 -12.30 -9.89 -5.69
N LEU A 165 -12.07 -8.76 -6.36
CA LEU A 165 -12.97 -8.26 -7.41
C LEU A 165 -12.57 -8.74 -8.81
N ARG A 166 -11.27 -9.00 -9.05
CA ARG A 166 -10.74 -9.26 -10.40
C ARG A 166 -10.14 -10.64 -10.59
N ASN A 167 -9.56 -11.22 -9.55
CA ASN A 167 -8.82 -12.47 -9.65
C ASN A 167 -8.93 -13.25 -8.33
N PRO A 168 -10.16 -13.63 -7.92
CA PRO A 168 -10.39 -14.19 -6.58
C PRO A 168 -9.70 -15.55 -6.43
N MET A 169 -8.71 -15.61 -5.54
CA MET A 169 -7.93 -16.82 -5.25
C MET A 169 -7.45 -16.84 -3.78
N PRO A 170 -6.93 -17.98 -3.30
CA PRO A 170 -6.26 -18.05 -2.00
C PRO A 170 -5.11 -17.04 -1.92
N TYR A 171 -4.89 -16.48 -0.73
CA TYR A 171 -3.79 -15.53 -0.53
C TYR A 171 -3.15 -15.66 0.85
N GLN A 172 -1.92 -15.16 0.96
CA GLN A 172 -1.19 -14.99 2.22
C GLN A 172 -0.60 -13.58 2.27
N LEU A 173 -0.75 -12.94 3.42
CA LEU A 173 -0.18 -11.61 3.68
C LEU A 173 0.80 -11.71 4.84
N PHE A 174 2.01 -11.21 4.63
CA PHE A 174 3.05 -11.12 5.64
C PHE A 174 3.38 -9.65 5.90
N TYR A 175 3.28 -9.22 7.15
CA TYR A 175 3.52 -7.84 7.54
C TYR A 175 4.57 -7.78 8.64
N VAL A 176 5.59 -6.94 8.44
CA VAL A 176 6.59 -6.61 9.46
C VAL A 176 6.50 -5.13 9.76
N GLU A 177 6.25 -4.77 11.01
CA GLU A 177 6.09 -3.38 11.44
C GLU A 177 6.62 -3.20 12.88
N HIS A 178 7.58 -2.31 13.06
CA HIS A 178 8.25 -2.15 14.36
C HIS A 178 7.46 -1.29 15.36
N THR A 179 6.60 -0.39 14.87
CA THR A 179 5.85 0.54 15.73
C THR A 179 4.55 -0.09 16.20
N LYS A 180 4.37 -0.20 17.52
CA LYS A 180 3.16 -0.79 18.15
C LYS A 180 1.85 -0.11 17.70
N VAL A 181 1.87 1.21 17.49
CA VAL A 181 0.70 1.97 17.03
C VAL A 181 0.30 1.56 15.62
N HIS A 182 1.27 1.44 14.72
CA HIS A 182 1.07 0.99 13.35
C HIS A 182 0.57 -0.46 13.32
N CYS A 183 1.17 -1.37 14.08
CA CYS A 183 0.67 -2.73 14.25
C CYS A 183 -0.80 -2.81 14.67
N LYS A 184 -1.21 -1.99 15.65
CA LYS A 184 -2.61 -1.91 16.07
C LYS A 184 -3.50 -1.42 14.92
N GLY A 185 -3.03 -0.43 14.16
CA GLY A 185 -3.75 0.09 13.00
C GLY A 185 -3.89 -0.93 11.88
N LEU A 186 -2.82 -1.67 11.58
CA LEU A 186 -2.84 -2.77 10.63
C LEU A 186 -3.88 -3.81 11.01
N TRP A 187 -3.88 -4.26 12.27
CA TRP A 187 -4.88 -5.21 12.75
C TRP A 187 -6.31 -4.68 12.59
N MET A 188 -6.55 -3.38 12.81
CA MET A 188 -7.85 -2.76 12.60
C MET A 188 -8.26 -2.78 11.12
N VAL A 189 -7.34 -2.43 10.20
CA VAL A 189 -7.60 -2.48 8.74
C VAL A 189 -7.94 -3.92 8.32
N MET A 190 -7.14 -4.90 8.74
CA MET A 190 -7.40 -6.32 8.43
C MET A 190 -8.78 -6.76 8.92
N LYS A 191 -9.11 -6.44 10.18
CA LYS A 191 -10.41 -6.79 10.78
C LYS A 191 -11.58 -6.11 10.07
N LEU A 192 -11.48 -4.82 9.75
CA LEU A 192 -12.53 -4.06 9.06
C LEU A 192 -12.86 -4.61 7.67
N ASN A 193 -11.88 -5.21 7.02
CA ASN A 193 -12.01 -5.76 5.67
C ASN A 193 -12.13 -7.30 5.65
N ASN A 194 -12.28 -7.94 6.82
CA ASN A 194 -12.32 -9.40 6.93
C ASN A 194 -11.13 -10.06 6.20
N MET A 195 -9.92 -9.58 6.44
CA MET A 195 -8.67 -10.10 5.89
C MET A 195 -7.87 -10.79 6.99
N SER A 196 -7.22 -11.91 6.65
CA SER A 196 -6.23 -12.59 7.49
C SER A 196 -4.81 -12.23 7.05
N ALA A 197 -3.89 -12.11 8.01
CA ALA A 197 -2.49 -11.85 7.75
C ALA A 197 -1.59 -12.36 8.89
N HIS A 198 -0.32 -12.62 8.57
CA HIS A 198 0.76 -12.88 9.52
C HIS A 198 1.42 -11.55 9.87
N LEU A 199 1.22 -11.07 11.10
CA LEU A 199 1.73 -9.78 11.57
C LEU A 199 2.87 -9.98 12.58
N HIS A 200 4.05 -9.47 12.25
CA HIS A 200 5.24 -9.44 13.10
C HIS A 200 5.51 -8.01 13.57
N CYS A 201 5.22 -7.74 14.84
CA CYS A 201 5.41 -6.42 15.45
C CYS A 201 6.84 -6.18 15.94
N THR A 202 7.79 -6.21 15.02
CA THR A 202 9.24 -6.08 15.26
C THR A 202 9.90 -5.35 14.09
N ALA A 203 11.15 -4.91 14.28
CA ALA A 203 11.98 -4.45 13.17
C ALA A 203 12.25 -5.62 12.21
N ALA A 204 12.30 -5.32 10.91
CA ALA A 204 12.75 -6.28 9.91
C ALA A 204 14.25 -6.51 10.06
N ASP A 205 14.67 -7.75 10.08
CA ASP A 205 16.06 -8.17 10.10
C ASP A 205 16.28 -9.39 9.19
N VAL A 206 17.55 -9.73 8.95
CA VAL A 206 17.93 -10.82 8.05
C VAL A 206 17.30 -12.16 8.50
N PRO A 207 17.41 -12.59 9.78
CA PRO A 207 16.81 -13.86 10.20
C PRO A 207 15.29 -13.94 10.01
N LEU A 208 14.55 -12.86 10.33
CA LEU A 208 13.10 -12.83 10.16
C LEU A 208 12.72 -12.90 8.68
N LEU A 209 13.36 -12.11 7.82
CA LEU A 209 13.03 -12.11 6.39
C LEU A 209 13.30 -13.49 5.76
N LEU A 210 14.43 -14.11 6.08
CA LEU A 210 14.74 -15.47 5.62
C LEU A 210 13.73 -16.50 6.11
N HIS A 211 13.30 -16.41 7.38
CA HIS A 211 12.26 -17.27 7.92
C HIS A 211 10.94 -17.12 7.15
N LEU A 212 10.49 -15.88 6.92
CA LEU A 212 9.25 -15.60 6.21
C LEU A 212 9.31 -16.06 4.75
N LEU A 213 10.39 -15.77 4.03
CA LEU A 213 10.59 -16.24 2.66
C LEU A 213 10.64 -17.78 2.58
N SER A 214 11.16 -18.46 3.60
CA SER A 214 11.17 -19.93 3.65
C SER A 214 9.80 -20.56 3.94
N SER A 215 8.84 -19.77 4.43
CA SER A 215 7.51 -20.24 4.82
C SER A 215 6.49 -20.27 3.68
N THR A 216 6.89 -19.79 2.49
CA THR A 216 6.06 -19.76 1.29
C THR A 216 6.86 -20.27 0.08
N ASP A 217 6.18 -20.93 -0.86
CA ASP A 217 6.82 -21.44 -2.09
C ASP A 217 7.25 -20.31 -3.04
N HIS A 218 6.52 -19.20 -3.01
CA HIS A 218 6.79 -17.99 -3.79
C HIS A 218 6.14 -16.77 -3.13
N LEU A 219 6.56 -15.60 -3.59
CA LEU A 219 6.04 -14.30 -3.23
C LEU A 219 5.82 -13.46 -4.48
N ASP A 220 4.58 -13.09 -4.77
CA ASP A 220 4.26 -12.26 -5.94
C ASP A 220 4.83 -10.86 -5.82
N ILE A 221 4.90 -10.34 -4.59
CA ILE A 221 5.39 -9.00 -4.31
C ILE A 221 6.02 -8.89 -2.91
N LEU A 222 7.24 -8.38 -2.88
CA LEU A 222 7.90 -7.85 -1.68
C LEU A 222 7.90 -6.32 -1.76
N HIS A 223 7.24 -5.67 -0.81
CA HIS A 223 7.35 -4.22 -0.60
C HIS A 223 8.24 -3.96 0.61
N ALA A 224 9.21 -3.05 0.46
CA ALA A 224 10.15 -2.70 1.52
C ALA A 224 10.29 -1.19 1.66
N ASP A 225 9.80 -0.66 2.78
CA ASP A 225 9.90 0.74 3.20
C ASP A 225 10.20 0.75 4.72
N ILE A 226 11.47 0.52 5.06
CA ILE A 226 11.97 0.34 6.43
C ILE A 226 12.93 1.45 6.84
N GLN A 227 12.74 2.65 6.28
CA GLN A 227 13.32 3.90 6.76
C GLN A 227 14.86 3.83 6.90
N SER A 228 15.55 3.49 5.81
CA SER A 228 17.01 3.33 5.67
C SER A 228 17.59 1.95 6.03
N ALA A 229 16.80 1.04 6.61
CA ALA A 229 17.25 -0.33 6.87
C ALA A 229 17.25 -1.22 5.61
N GLU A 230 16.82 -0.70 4.45
CA GLU A 230 16.76 -1.45 3.19
C GLU A 230 18.15 -1.91 2.76
N ASP A 231 19.17 -1.10 3.01
CA ASP A 231 20.54 -1.38 2.61
C ASP A 231 21.10 -2.61 3.30
N GLU A 232 21.12 -2.62 4.63
CA GLU A 232 21.64 -3.75 5.41
C GLU A 232 20.86 -5.03 5.09
N LEU A 233 19.53 -4.93 4.99
CA LEU A 233 18.67 -6.09 4.79
C LEU A 233 18.76 -6.66 3.37
N LEU A 234 18.70 -5.84 2.33
CA LEU A 234 18.60 -6.29 0.95
C LEU A 234 19.96 -6.48 0.27
N THR A 235 21.06 -5.97 0.86
CA THR A 235 22.43 -6.27 0.40
C THR A 235 23.00 -7.55 1.02
N ASP A 236 22.33 -8.13 2.03
CA ASP A 236 22.74 -9.41 2.60
C ASP A 236 22.64 -10.52 1.55
N VAL A 237 23.73 -11.29 1.41
CA VAL A 237 23.87 -12.29 0.34
C VAL A 237 22.81 -13.39 0.48
N GLN A 238 22.49 -13.83 1.70
CA GLN A 238 21.50 -14.89 1.92
C GLN A 238 20.10 -14.38 1.61
N VAL A 239 19.79 -13.14 1.99
CA VAL A 239 18.52 -12.49 1.66
C VAL A 239 18.37 -12.35 0.14
N LYS A 240 19.39 -11.84 -0.56
CA LYS A 240 19.37 -11.71 -2.02
C LYS A 240 19.14 -13.06 -2.71
N GLU A 241 19.85 -14.11 -2.30
CA GLU A 241 19.64 -15.47 -2.82
C GLU A 241 18.22 -16.02 -2.54
N ALA A 242 17.63 -15.70 -1.39
CA ALA A 242 16.25 -16.08 -1.09
C ALA A 242 15.24 -15.32 -1.96
N ILE A 243 15.46 -14.02 -2.16
CA ILE A 243 14.65 -13.14 -3.01
C ILE A 243 14.73 -13.62 -4.47
N ASP A 244 15.92 -13.87 -5.02
CA ASP A 244 16.12 -14.35 -6.40
C ASP A 244 15.37 -15.65 -6.69
N ARG A 245 15.25 -16.52 -5.68
CA ARG A 245 14.61 -17.83 -5.81
C ARG A 245 13.10 -17.81 -5.67
N SER A 246 12.51 -16.85 -4.95
CA SER A 246 11.11 -16.95 -4.52
C SER A 246 10.27 -15.71 -4.79
N VAL A 247 10.88 -14.56 -5.06
CA VAL A 247 10.17 -13.28 -5.18
C VAL A 247 10.06 -12.87 -6.64
N TYR A 248 8.84 -12.58 -7.10
CA TYR A 248 8.57 -12.20 -8.49
C TYR A 248 8.80 -10.72 -8.73
N ARG A 249 8.41 -9.87 -7.78
CA ARG A 249 8.58 -8.42 -7.84
C ARG A 249 9.03 -7.86 -6.50
N VAL A 250 9.92 -6.87 -6.55
CA VAL A 250 10.31 -6.06 -5.40
C VAL A 250 9.94 -4.60 -5.65
N ILE A 251 9.36 -3.95 -4.66
CA ILE A 251 9.16 -2.50 -4.57
C ILE A 251 9.95 -2.00 -3.36
N VAL A 252 10.85 -1.03 -3.53
CA VAL A 252 11.68 -0.51 -2.44
C VAL A 252 11.61 1.00 -2.35
N GLY A 253 11.22 1.53 -1.19
CA GLY A 253 11.43 2.91 -0.78
C GLY A 253 12.89 3.11 -0.32
N THR A 254 13.68 3.92 -1.03
CA THR A 254 15.15 3.88 -0.87
C THR A 254 15.72 4.76 0.24
N HIS A 255 15.00 5.79 0.67
CA HIS A 255 15.32 6.74 1.76
C HIS A 255 16.63 7.52 1.69
N SER A 256 17.54 7.24 0.75
CA SER A 256 18.72 8.05 0.45
C SER A 256 19.31 7.74 -0.92
N GLU A 257 20.10 8.68 -1.46
CA GLU A 257 20.81 8.50 -2.73
C GLU A 257 21.81 7.32 -2.67
N ASP A 258 22.49 7.15 -1.54
CA ASP A 258 23.47 6.08 -1.36
C ASP A 258 22.83 4.69 -1.32
N ILE A 259 21.70 4.54 -0.62
CA ILE A 259 20.93 3.29 -0.61
C ILE A 259 20.37 3.03 -2.00
N HIS A 260 19.80 4.05 -2.66
CA HIS A 260 19.27 3.92 -4.01
C HIS A 260 20.32 3.39 -5.01
N ARG A 261 21.53 3.95 -4.98
CA ARG A 261 22.66 3.50 -5.80
C ARG A 261 23.06 2.06 -5.47
N ARG A 262 23.27 1.73 -4.19
CA ARG A 262 23.68 0.37 -3.80
C ARG A 262 22.65 -0.68 -4.16
N LEU A 263 21.36 -0.42 -3.96
CA LEU A 263 20.31 -1.35 -4.36
C LEU A 263 20.19 -1.48 -5.88
N THR A 264 20.43 -0.40 -6.64
CA THR A 264 20.54 -0.49 -8.10
C THR A 264 21.68 -1.42 -8.52
N ASP A 265 22.83 -1.36 -7.83
CA ASP A 265 23.97 -2.24 -8.11
C ASP A 265 23.67 -3.70 -7.71
N VAL A 266 23.02 -3.93 -6.56
CA VAL A 266 22.65 -5.28 -6.06
C VAL A 266 21.68 -6.00 -7.00
N PHE A 267 20.73 -5.25 -7.56
CA PHE A 267 19.70 -5.77 -8.47
C PHE A 267 19.96 -5.42 -9.93
N MET A 268 21.22 -5.19 -10.31
CA MET A 268 21.58 -4.78 -11.68
C MET A 268 21.20 -5.82 -12.75
N ASP A 269 21.02 -7.08 -12.36
CA ASP A 269 20.59 -8.19 -13.20
C ASP A 269 19.06 -8.33 -13.29
N TRP A 270 18.31 -7.61 -12.45
CA TRP A 270 16.85 -7.61 -12.46
C TRP A 270 16.27 -6.66 -13.51
N ILE A 271 15.02 -6.91 -13.93
CA ILE A 271 14.31 -6.05 -14.88
C ILE A 271 13.82 -4.81 -14.13
N THR A 272 14.38 -3.65 -14.45
CA THR A 272 13.89 -2.38 -13.88
C THR A 272 12.58 -1.96 -14.54
N VAL A 273 11.47 -2.08 -13.82
CA VAL A 273 10.14 -1.62 -14.24
C VAL A 273 10.01 -0.11 -14.04
N PHE A 274 10.51 0.38 -12.91
CA PHE A 274 10.52 1.80 -12.59
C PHE A 274 11.70 2.15 -11.69
N ASN A 275 12.30 3.30 -11.97
CA ASN A 275 13.38 3.87 -11.17
C ASN A 275 13.08 5.36 -10.96
N LEU A 276 12.88 5.73 -9.70
CA LEU A 276 12.70 7.10 -9.25
C LEU A 276 13.79 7.41 -8.22
N PRO A 277 14.83 8.18 -8.56
CA PRO A 277 15.91 8.47 -7.62
C PRO A 277 15.41 9.13 -6.34
N TYR A 278 16.09 8.87 -5.22
CA TYR A 278 15.87 9.65 -4.00
C TYR A 278 16.19 11.13 -4.26
N GLY A 279 15.35 12.03 -3.75
CA GLY A 279 15.53 13.46 -4.02
C GLY A 279 14.63 14.36 -3.19
N PHE A 280 14.88 15.67 -3.32
CA PHE A 280 13.95 16.76 -3.01
C PHE A 280 13.28 16.80 -1.63
N GLY A 281 13.69 15.98 -0.67
CA GLY A 281 13.19 16.07 0.70
C GLY A 281 13.37 17.48 1.28
N HIS A 282 14.44 18.19 0.90
CA HIS A 282 14.65 19.60 1.27
C HIS A 282 13.63 20.58 0.67
N CYS A 283 13.03 20.25 -0.48
CA CYS A 283 12.00 21.07 -1.14
C CYS A 283 10.60 20.85 -0.56
N ILE A 284 10.34 19.64 -0.06
CA ILE A 284 9.05 19.23 0.53
C ILE A 284 9.02 19.57 2.04
N ARG A 285 10.17 19.53 2.72
CA ARG A 285 10.35 19.90 4.14
C ARG A 285 9.76 21.24 4.59
N PRO A 286 9.62 22.32 3.79
CA PRO A 286 8.94 23.54 4.21
C PRO A 286 7.47 23.34 4.65
N LEU A 287 6.83 22.22 4.30
CA LEU A 287 5.53 21.80 4.88
C LEU A 287 5.62 21.41 6.37
N LYS A 288 6.85 21.22 6.89
CA LYS A 288 7.16 20.87 8.28
C LYS A 288 7.58 22.06 9.13
N ASP A 289 7.59 23.30 8.61
CA ASP A 289 7.94 24.47 9.41
C ASP A 289 6.99 24.56 10.65
N PRO A 290 7.51 24.47 11.89
CA PRO A 290 6.71 24.59 13.09
C PRO A 290 6.09 25.99 13.26
N ASN A 291 6.61 27.01 12.58
CA ASN A 291 6.01 28.34 12.48
C ASN A 291 4.90 28.41 11.43
N TYR A 292 4.79 27.42 10.53
CA TYR A 292 3.54 27.12 9.81
C TYR A 292 2.53 26.53 10.80
N ARG A 293 2.11 27.36 11.77
CA ARG A 293 1.04 27.05 12.74
C ARG A 293 -0.31 26.82 12.06
N ASN A 294 -0.42 27.12 10.77
CA ASN A 294 -1.50 26.71 9.90
C ASN A 294 -1.13 25.43 9.14
N ALA A 295 -0.77 24.37 9.84
CA ALA A 295 -0.58 23.03 9.25
C ALA A 295 -1.86 22.47 8.57
N GLY A 296 -2.97 23.22 8.58
CA GLY A 296 -4.20 22.98 7.85
C GLY A 296 -4.38 23.79 6.56
N THR A 297 -3.42 24.64 6.13
CA THR A 297 -3.52 25.27 4.81
C THR A 297 -3.01 24.32 3.74
N LEU A 298 -3.90 23.98 2.81
CA LEU A 298 -3.62 23.18 1.62
C LEU A 298 -2.39 23.73 0.88
N PRO A 299 -1.58 22.87 0.23
CA PRO A 299 -0.54 23.32 -0.66
C PRO A 299 -1.09 24.33 -1.66
N SER A 300 -0.65 25.60 -1.55
CA SER A 300 -1.15 26.66 -2.41
C SER A 300 -0.62 26.48 -3.84
N ARG A 301 -1.25 27.17 -4.81
CA ARG A 301 -0.69 27.26 -6.16
C ARG A 301 0.77 27.74 -6.17
N GLU A 302 1.13 28.61 -5.23
CA GLU A 302 2.49 29.14 -5.06
C GLU A 302 3.45 28.04 -4.59
N PHE A 303 3.01 27.12 -3.73
CA PHE A 303 3.82 25.97 -3.31
C PHE A 303 4.24 25.10 -4.49
N TRP A 304 3.27 24.66 -5.31
CA TRP A 304 3.53 23.85 -6.51
C TRP A 304 4.37 24.61 -7.54
N THR A 305 4.13 25.91 -7.69
CA THR A 305 4.93 26.78 -8.56
C THR A 305 6.38 26.88 -8.09
N ARG A 306 6.60 26.99 -6.77
CA ARG A 306 7.94 27.01 -6.17
C ARG A 306 8.67 25.67 -6.37
N LEU A 307 8.01 24.54 -6.11
CA LEU A 307 8.62 23.22 -6.33
C LEU A 307 9.10 23.06 -7.78
N ARG A 308 8.26 23.43 -8.76
CA ARG A 308 8.66 23.44 -10.18
C ARG A 308 9.79 24.41 -10.46
N GLY A 309 9.71 25.64 -9.94
CA GLY A 309 10.74 26.67 -10.15
C GLY A 309 12.11 26.31 -9.56
N GLN A 310 12.13 25.46 -8.54
CA GLN A 310 13.36 24.93 -7.92
C GLN A 310 13.87 23.65 -8.58
N GLY A 311 13.17 23.09 -9.57
CA GLY A 311 13.52 21.82 -10.19
C GLY A 311 13.33 20.61 -9.27
N CYS A 312 12.43 20.72 -8.28
CA CYS A 312 12.24 19.69 -7.25
C CYS A 312 11.28 18.59 -7.69
N TYR A 313 11.59 17.92 -8.79
CA TYR A 313 10.79 16.85 -9.36
C TYR A 313 11.63 15.97 -10.28
N HIS A 314 11.16 14.75 -10.52
CA HIS A 314 11.60 13.90 -11.61
C HIS A 314 10.57 13.94 -12.74
N ASN A 315 11.04 13.82 -13.98
CA ASN A 315 10.14 13.62 -15.13
C ASN A 315 9.88 12.12 -15.26
N THR A 316 8.60 11.74 -15.26
CA THR A 316 8.14 10.37 -15.48
C THR A 316 7.27 10.32 -16.74
N PRO A 317 6.92 9.13 -17.27
CA PRO A 317 5.96 9.01 -18.37
C PRO A 317 4.58 9.61 -18.05
N GLN A 318 4.23 9.71 -16.76
CA GLN A 318 2.99 10.32 -16.24
C GLN A 318 3.21 11.77 -15.76
N GLY A 319 4.30 12.42 -16.16
CA GLY A 319 4.58 13.81 -15.84
C GLY A 319 5.50 13.99 -14.64
N MET A 320 5.47 15.20 -14.06
CA MET A 320 6.38 15.58 -12.97
C MET A 320 5.97 14.93 -11.65
N VAL A 321 6.91 14.30 -10.97
CA VAL A 321 6.70 13.68 -9.65
C VAL A 321 7.73 14.25 -8.68
N ALA A 322 7.25 14.89 -7.63
CA ALA A 322 8.07 15.26 -6.48
C ALA A 322 8.03 14.06 -5.54
N ASN A 323 9.18 13.40 -5.40
CA ASN A 323 9.33 12.23 -4.57
C ASN A 323 10.27 12.55 -3.42
N TRP A 324 9.99 11.95 -2.26
CA TRP A 324 10.84 12.05 -1.08
C TRP A 324 11.73 10.82 -0.98
N ASP A 325 11.15 9.63 -0.96
CA ASP A 325 11.83 8.43 -0.46
C ASP A 325 12.70 7.76 -1.53
N GLY A 326 12.44 8.05 -2.80
CA GLY A 326 13.06 7.32 -3.91
C GLY A 326 12.49 5.91 -3.99
N MET A 327 12.46 5.36 -5.19
CA MET A 327 11.74 4.13 -5.45
C MET A 327 12.41 3.31 -6.52
N LEU A 328 12.50 2.00 -6.27
CA LEU A 328 12.84 0.99 -7.25
C LEU A 328 11.70 -0.02 -7.35
N ILE A 329 11.25 -0.31 -8.57
CA ILE A 329 10.29 -1.37 -8.88
C ILE A 329 10.99 -2.31 -9.85
N LEU A 330 11.19 -3.55 -9.41
CA LEU A 330 12.05 -4.53 -10.07
C LEU A 330 11.29 -5.84 -10.25
N ASP A 331 11.35 -6.41 -11.45
CA ASP A 331 10.85 -7.76 -11.73
C ASP A 331 12.01 -8.75 -11.85
N ASN A 332 11.80 -9.94 -11.30
CA ASN A 332 12.79 -11.00 -11.30
C ASN A 332 12.82 -11.72 -12.68
N PRO A 333 13.96 -11.69 -13.40
CA PRO A 333 14.06 -12.27 -14.75
C PRO A 333 13.95 -13.81 -14.78
N HIS A 334 14.08 -14.48 -13.63
CA HIS A 334 13.80 -15.92 -13.53
C HIS A 334 12.32 -16.25 -13.74
N PHE A 335 11.44 -15.34 -13.33
CA PHE A 335 10.00 -15.52 -13.42
C PHE A 335 9.38 -14.72 -14.55
N ILE A 336 9.97 -13.59 -14.93
CA ILE A 336 9.40 -12.66 -15.90
C ILE A 336 10.24 -12.61 -17.17
N ASP A 337 9.58 -12.69 -18.32
CA ASP A 337 10.22 -12.51 -19.62
C ASP A 337 10.43 -11.02 -19.90
N ALA A 338 11.68 -10.57 -19.96
CA ALA A 338 12.03 -9.19 -20.27
C ALA A 338 11.43 -8.67 -21.59
N THR A 339 11.14 -9.55 -22.57
CA THR A 339 10.53 -9.16 -23.85
C THR A 339 9.03 -8.87 -23.75
N THR A 340 8.37 -9.38 -22.71
CA THR A 340 6.94 -9.16 -22.45
C THR A 340 6.71 -8.42 -21.15
N ALA A 341 7.77 -7.97 -20.48
CA ALA A 341 7.69 -7.33 -19.18
C ALA A 341 6.81 -6.08 -19.23
N PHE A 342 6.04 -5.93 -18.17
CA PHE A 342 5.22 -4.76 -17.93
C PHE A 342 6.07 -3.47 -17.86
N SER A 343 5.57 -2.35 -18.40
CA SER A 343 6.22 -1.03 -18.30
C SER A 343 5.28 0.02 -17.76
N MET A 344 5.79 0.92 -16.90
CA MET A 344 5.04 2.10 -16.45
C MET A 344 4.57 3.01 -17.59
N SER A 345 5.14 2.88 -18.81
CA SER A 345 4.73 3.67 -19.98
C SER A 345 3.69 2.97 -20.87
N ASP A 346 3.19 1.78 -20.47
CA ASP A 346 2.24 1.04 -21.28
C ASP A 346 0.92 1.82 -21.46
N LEU A 347 0.45 1.87 -22.71
CA LEU A 347 -0.83 2.50 -23.08
C LEU A 347 -1.97 1.48 -23.21
N ASP A 348 -1.61 0.19 -23.29
CA ASP A 348 -2.54 -0.94 -23.34
C ASP A 348 -2.27 -1.87 -22.15
N LEU A 349 -3.30 -2.57 -21.68
CA LEU A 349 -3.14 -3.52 -20.58
C LEU A 349 -2.20 -4.65 -20.99
N ARG A 350 -1.05 -4.74 -20.33
CA ARG A 350 -0.12 -5.84 -20.45
C ARG A 350 -0.06 -6.61 -19.13
N ILE A 351 -0.36 -7.90 -19.23
CA ILE A 351 -0.18 -8.87 -18.16
C ILE A 351 0.91 -9.83 -18.66
N ASP A 352 2.13 -9.62 -18.18
CA ASP A 352 3.26 -10.51 -18.40
C ASP A 352 2.98 -11.87 -17.75
N LYS A 353 3.38 -12.95 -18.42
CA LYS A 353 3.16 -14.31 -17.91
C LYS A 353 4.27 -14.71 -16.95
N ILE A 354 3.90 -15.29 -15.81
CA ILE A 354 4.86 -15.91 -14.91
C ILE A 354 5.39 -17.19 -15.57
N ARG A 355 6.71 -17.26 -15.75
CA ARG A 355 7.41 -18.47 -16.14
C ARG A 355 7.34 -19.44 -14.97
N LYS A 356 6.69 -20.58 -15.17
CA LYS A 356 6.81 -21.69 -14.21
C LYS A 356 8.28 -22.08 -14.16
N PRO A 357 8.95 -22.05 -12.99
CA PRO A 357 10.35 -22.41 -12.91
C PRO A 357 10.53 -23.80 -13.50
N ALA A 358 11.48 -23.94 -14.43
CA ALA A 358 11.74 -25.19 -15.13
C ALA A 358 12.26 -26.23 -14.14
N GLY A 359 11.34 -27.00 -13.54
CA GLY A 359 11.65 -28.09 -12.63
C GLY A 359 12.56 -27.69 -11.48
N PHE A 360 12.06 -26.91 -10.52
CA PHE A 360 12.57 -27.06 -9.16
C PHE A 360 12.21 -28.48 -8.73
N ALA A 361 13.17 -29.40 -8.85
CA ALA A 361 13.05 -30.73 -8.33
C ALA A 361 12.65 -30.59 -6.85
N GLN A 362 11.48 -31.11 -6.49
CA GLN A 362 10.87 -31.06 -5.16
C GLN A 362 11.69 -31.81 -4.07
N GLY A 363 13.01 -31.91 -4.21
CA GLY A 363 13.85 -32.89 -3.52
C GLY A 363 14.80 -32.35 -2.46
N LEU A 364 14.93 -31.04 -2.26
CA LEU A 364 15.86 -30.49 -1.25
C LEU A 364 15.16 -29.41 -0.42
N VAL A 365 14.29 -29.85 0.49
CA VAL A 365 13.89 -29.03 1.64
C VAL A 365 15.11 -28.90 2.54
N PRO A 366 15.69 -27.70 2.74
CA PRO A 366 16.75 -27.50 3.72
C PRO A 366 16.25 -27.95 5.10
N GLN A 367 17.03 -28.72 5.84
CA GLN A 367 16.70 -29.06 7.22
C GLN A 367 16.43 -27.77 8.00
N ALA A 368 15.18 -27.62 8.47
CA ALA A 368 14.72 -26.46 9.21
C ALA A 368 15.66 -26.18 10.40
N TYR A 369 16.11 -24.94 10.51
CA TYR A 369 16.75 -24.44 11.73
C TYR A 369 15.73 -24.51 12.87
N GLY A 370 15.94 -25.44 13.81
CA GLY A 370 15.09 -25.66 14.96
C GLY A 370 15.20 -24.53 15.98
N GLY A 371 14.47 -23.44 15.77
CA GLY A 371 14.20 -22.41 16.77
C GLY A 371 12.69 -22.22 16.91
N SER A 372 12.08 -22.77 17.96
CA SER A 372 10.64 -22.57 18.20
C SER A 372 10.39 -21.16 18.74
N LEU A 373 9.81 -20.29 17.92
CA LEU A 373 9.15 -19.05 18.34
C LEU A 373 7.75 -19.00 17.71
N GLU A 374 6.90 -19.99 18.02
CA GLU A 374 5.48 -19.92 17.68
C GLU A 374 4.68 -19.36 18.86
N GLY A 375 4.33 -18.08 18.78
CA GLY A 375 3.22 -17.49 19.51
C GLY A 375 2.01 -17.36 18.59
N GLN A 376 1.34 -18.45 18.24
CA GLN A 376 0.04 -18.37 17.56
C GLN A 376 -1.03 -17.95 18.59
N VAL A 377 -1.58 -16.74 18.44
CA VAL A 377 -2.77 -16.32 19.18
C VAL A 377 -4.01 -16.84 18.45
N HIS A 378 -4.41 -18.07 18.77
CA HIS A 378 -5.74 -18.56 18.41
C HIS A 378 -6.76 -18.07 19.46
N ILE A 379 -7.60 -17.09 19.09
CA ILE A 379 -8.80 -16.76 19.87
C ILE A 379 -9.86 -17.81 19.51
N GLY A 380 -9.86 -18.93 20.22
CA GLY A 380 -10.90 -19.95 20.12
C GLY A 380 -12.20 -19.47 20.77
N LEU A 381 -13.21 -19.14 19.96
CA LEU A 381 -14.58 -18.90 20.43
C LEU A 381 -15.28 -20.26 20.57
N THR A 382 -15.46 -20.73 21.81
CA THR A 382 -16.29 -21.93 22.05
C THR A 382 -17.72 -21.50 22.37
N VAL A 383 -18.66 -21.84 21.48
CA VAL A 383 -20.10 -21.63 21.71
C VAL A 383 -20.68 -22.88 22.36
N ARG A 384 -21.23 -22.74 23.57
CA ARG A 384 -22.11 -23.75 24.17
C ARG A 384 -23.49 -23.14 24.34
N CYS A 385 -24.48 -23.77 23.71
CA CYS A 385 -25.88 -23.44 23.89
C CYS A 385 -26.56 -24.59 24.65
N SER A 386 -27.34 -24.25 25.67
CA SER A 386 -28.20 -25.16 26.41
C SER A 386 -29.48 -24.42 26.78
N ALA A 387 -30.63 -25.05 26.54
CA ALA A 387 -31.97 -24.53 26.87
C ALA A 387 -32.29 -23.10 26.38
N GLY A 388 -31.94 -22.79 25.12
CA GLY A 388 -32.41 -21.55 24.46
C GLY A 388 -31.65 -20.27 24.81
N MET A 389 -30.56 -20.34 25.58
CA MET A 389 -29.65 -19.22 25.80
C MET A 389 -28.21 -19.63 25.45
N CYS A 390 -27.53 -18.79 24.66
CA CYS A 390 -26.11 -18.95 24.35
C CYS A 390 -25.31 -17.91 25.15
N TRP A 391 -24.26 -18.37 25.83
CA TRP A 391 -23.37 -17.53 26.63
C TRP A 391 -22.02 -17.42 25.95
N PHE A 392 -21.51 -16.19 25.86
CA PHE A 392 -20.15 -15.92 25.37
C PHE A 392 -19.21 -15.80 26.56
N ARG A 393 -18.13 -16.59 26.56
CA ARG A 393 -17.08 -16.48 27.58
C ARG A 393 -15.74 -16.26 26.89
N CYS A 394 -15.25 -15.02 26.92
CA CYS A 394 -13.89 -14.70 26.52
C CYS A 394 -12.97 -15.02 27.71
N TYR A 395 -12.01 -15.93 27.53
CA TYR A 395 -10.93 -16.12 28.49
C TYR A 395 -9.78 -15.19 28.09
N GLY A 396 -9.46 -14.21 28.94
CA GLY A 396 -8.19 -13.50 28.86
C GLY A 396 -7.09 -14.36 29.49
N MET A 397 -6.01 -14.65 28.76
CA MET A 397 -4.84 -15.28 29.34
C MET A 397 -4.02 -14.26 30.14
N VAL A 398 -3.67 -14.65 31.36
CA VAL A 398 -2.66 -14.01 32.20
C VAL A 398 -1.32 -14.62 31.83
N TRP A 399 -0.32 -13.78 31.50
CA TRP A 399 1.06 -14.22 31.27
C TRP A 399 1.74 -14.48 32.62
N GLY A 400 2.16 -15.72 32.87
CA GLY A 400 3.20 -16.06 33.85
C GLY A 400 4.55 -16.07 33.12
N GLY A 401 5.58 -15.50 33.76
CA GLY A 401 6.87 -15.14 33.15
C GLY A 401 7.81 -16.28 32.81
#